data_AF-A0A497M4E1-F1
#
_entry.id   AF-A0A497M4E1-F1
#
_cell.length_a   1.000
_cell.length_b   1.000
_cell.length_c   1.000
_cell.angle_alpha   90.00
_cell.angle_beta   90.00
_cell.angle_gamma   90.00
#
_symmetry.space_group_name_H-M   'P 1'
#
loop_
_entity.id
_entity.type
_entity.pdbx_description
1 polymer ?
#
loop_
_entity_poly.entity_id
_entity_poly.type
_entity_poly.pdbx_seq_one_letter_code
_entity_poly.pdbx_strand_id
1 'polypeptide(L)'
;MGFAQTLNIGCFMIKVFVMKMMREQLFPKLCLFIIIILIPSITISEGLFVKVVSADPKPLVISGNEIYSIVNCSRDFDQEIYVEENGTLYIENSNITIKTGYKIYLQNPANGFPKLIVKNSIITSERRRAKVILLMDNSSIYSVYSKFDKCSIEAEDDAHLELIASSLKSSYMYLREESSVSASSQSDLGYFYLYDNAFLKIDNSNVKKITIYDNGSANVTKTSFFEASGGVELHDNGSAYFGSGCSFEAGQIKLYDNGRVRIYNSSIFSYFTSFAVNLVAKGNSSVELVDTNIFVFRAEMKENSTLSANSVQAKGSVLLFRDYSYGMFNESEIDWLMSLYDNCSVEIWDSNIKCFDCAMNSTVKVFSSEVSMINIHDNARILLSDSSIGEFNLPLSGIVPKLVLCGGFVDSFVLKYGGVDIELVNCDVEGWDLKVSKGSNVHIYDSVLDSVSVIGGSTLYVTNSTLETVYTDSSSAVEVYSYIEVRVVDYLGNPLSGASVEVRCPNGTISNFPSGDDGRVVFKVFVSRIVGVNEFGAGCYNITAYYGDISSGTLSVVPINTLKRVTLTVPIPWWYWPSIISIVVLVVGSASVAVYLKFLKKKRT
;
A
#
# COMPACT_ATOMS: atom_id res chain seq x y z
N MET A 1 83.97 -10.86 -20.39
CA MET A 1 83.27 -10.21 -19.26
C MET A 1 83.81 -8.79 -19.20
N GLY A 2 83.12 -7.72 -19.58
CA GLY A 2 81.75 -7.31 -19.26
C GLY A 2 81.86 -5.91 -18.61
N PHE A 3 80.89 -5.03 -18.86
CA PHE A 3 80.77 -3.58 -18.50
C PHE A 3 81.43 -2.60 -19.49
N ALA A 4 80.66 -1.78 -20.22
CA ALA A 4 79.99 -0.52 -19.81
C ALA A 4 81.04 0.59 -19.52
N GLN A 5 80.92 1.85 -19.94
CA GLN A 5 79.77 2.76 -19.82
C GLN A 5 80.15 4.13 -20.46
N THR A 6 79.17 4.79 -21.10
CA THR A 6 78.82 6.23 -21.05
C THR A 6 79.72 7.42 -21.52
N LEU A 7 79.00 8.34 -22.21
CA LEU A 7 78.92 9.81 -22.07
C LEU A 7 79.81 10.77 -22.91
N ASN A 8 79.13 11.44 -23.87
CA ASN A 8 78.82 12.89 -23.96
C ASN A 8 79.85 13.96 -24.35
N ILE A 9 79.25 15.11 -24.75
CA ILE A 9 79.81 16.46 -25.05
C ILE A 9 80.19 16.61 -26.54
N GLY A 10 79.74 17.60 -27.31
CA GLY A 10 79.13 18.89 -27.00
C GLY A 10 79.86 19.98 -27.80
N CYS A 11 79.13 20.62 -28.71
CA CYS A 11 79.33 21.91 -29.36
C CYS A 11 80.61 22.72 -29.01
N PHE A 12 81.44 23.05 -30.01
CA PHE A 12 82.22 24.29 -29.98
C PHE A 12 82.20 25.00 -31.34
N MET A 13 81.75 26.24 -31.22
CA MET A 13 81.63 27.30 -32.19
C MET A 13 83.02 27.88 -32.52
N ILE A 14 83.07 28.66 -33.60
CA ILE A 14 84.06 29.69 -33.96
C ILE A 14 84.87 29.32 -35.23
N LYS A 15 84.44 29.81 -36.39
CA LYS A 15 84.74 31.15 -36.93
C LYS A 15 86.24 31.38 -37.12
N VAL A 16 86.58 31.71 -38.36
CA VAL A 16 87.69 32.60 -38.73
C VAL A 16 89.07 31.94 -38.64
N PHE A 17 89.59 31.45 -39.76
CA PHE A 17 90.74 32.08 -40.43
C PHE A 17 91.12 31.37 -41.74
N VAL A 18 90.25 31.34 -42.76
CA VAL A 18 90.75 31.31 -44.15
C VAL A 18 89.92 32.30 -44.99
N MET A 19 89.91 33.55 -44.53
CA MET A 19 89.78 34.70 -45.42
C MET A 19 91.11 34.85 -46.17
N LYS A 20 91.24 34.24 -47.34
CA LYS A 20 92.10 34.81 -48.40
C LYS A 20 91.77 34.36 -49.83
N MET A 21 90.48 34.13 -50.13
CA MET A 21 89.96 34.16 -51.51
C MET A 21 88.47 34.60 -51.50
N MET A 22 88.26 35.87 -51.18
CA MET A 22 87.07 36.66 -51.56
C MET A 22 87.65 37.80 -52.42
N ARG A 23 87.01 38.34 -53.46
CA ARG A 23 85.60 38.63 -53.67
C ARG A 23 85.52 39.19 -55.09
N GLU A 24 84.63 38.70 -55.96
CA GLU A 24 83.85 39.56 -56.85
C GLU A 24 82.75 38.76 -57.57
N GLN A 25 81.55 39.00 -57.06
CA GLN A 25 80.22 38.94 -57.64
C GLN A 25 80.06 38.49 -59.09
N LEU A 26 79.58 37.25 -59.32
CA LEU A 26 78.65 36.95 -60.44
C LEU A 26 78.00 35.55 -60.40
N PHE A 27 78.01 34.84 -59.27
CA PHE A 27 77.36 33.52 -59.14
C PHE A 27 75.95 33.47 -58.50
N PRO A 28 75.41 34.49 -57.79
CA PRO A 28 74.06 34.37 -57.20
C PRO A 28 72.91 34.64 -58.18
N LYS A 29 73.18 35.11 -59.40
CA LYS A 29 72.12 35.47 -60.38
C LYS A 29 71.76 34.33 -61.35
N LEU A 30 72.56 33.27 -61.44
CA LEU A 30 72.26 32.12 -62.31
C LEU A 30 71.41 31.05 -61.58
N CYS A 31 71.60 30.87 -60.27
CA CYS A 31 70.80 29.92 -59.49
C CYS A 31 69.36 30.42 -59.19
N LEU A 32 69.14 31.74 -59.18
CA LEU A 32 67.79 32.31 -59.00
C LEU A 32 66.93 32.16 -60.28
N PHE A 33 67.55 32.07 -61.46
CA PHE A 33 66.83 31.90 -62.73
C PHE A 33 66.37 30.44 -62.95
N ILE A 34 67.08 29.46 -62.38
CA ILE A 34 66.69 28.04 -62.42
C ILE A 34 65.59 27.74 -61.39
N ILE A 35 65.54 28.46 -60.25
CA ILE A 35 64.50 28.28 -59.23
C ILE A 35 63.18 28.98 -59.62
N ILE A 36 63.20 30.03 -60.45
CA ILE A 36 61.99 30.75 -60.88
C ILE A 36 61.29 30.11 -62.10
N ILE A 37 62.00 29.33 -62.92
CA ILE A 37 61.41 28.67 -64.11
C ILE A 37 60.88 27.26 -63.80
N LEU A 38 61.27 26.64 -62.69
CA LEU A 38 60.76 25.33 -62.25
C LEU A 38 59.60 25.40 -61.23
N ILE A 39 59.13 26.61 -60.88
CA ILE A 39 57.98 26.84 -59.98
C ILE A 39 56.91 27.66 -60.73
N PRO A 40 56.36 27.11 -61.82
CA PRO A 40 54.90 27.05 -61.91
C PRO A 40 54.45 25.75 -62.57
N SER A 41 54.43 24.66 -61.80
CA SER A 41 53.62 23.47 -62.09
C SER A 41 53.00 22.92 -60.81
N ILE A 42 52.67 23.82 -59.88
CA ILE A 42 51.63 23.58 -58.87
C ILE A 42 50.30 23.89 -59.57
N THR A 43 49.86 22.94 -60.38
CA THR A 43 48.42 22.76 -60.59
C THR A 43 47.92 22.01 -59.37
N ILE A 44 47.05 22.67 -58.63
CA ILE A 44 46.18 22.07 -57.63
C ILE A 44 45.39 20.97 -58.35
N SER A 45 45.76 19.71 -58.13
CA SER A 45 44.81 18.61 -58.15
C SER A 45 44.92 17.92 -56.80
N GLU A 46 43.93 18.24 -55.96
CA GLU A 46 43.38 17.43 -54.87
C GLU A 46 44.32 16.45 -54.19
N GLY A 47 44.51 16.68 -52.89
CA GLY A 47 45.19 15.76 -51.99
C GLY A 47 44.78 14.33 -52.30
N LEU A 48 45.79 13.55 -52.69
CA LEU A 48 45.74 12.10 -52.65
C LEU A 48 45.66 11.72 -51.17
N PHE A 49 44.46 11.87 -50.58
CA PHE A 49 44.01 10.93 -49.59
C PHE A 49 44.16 9.58 -50.27
N VAL A 50 45.20 8.84 -49.89
CA VAL A 50 45.07 7.39 -49.89
C VAL A 50 43.96 7.14 -48.88
N LYS A 51 42.72 7.23 -49.36
CA LYS A 51 41.62 6.45 -48.83
C LYS A 51 42.15 5.04 -49.03
N VAL A 52 42.77 4.49 -47.99
CA VAL A 52 42.69 3.06 -47.76
C VAL A 52 41.19 2.83 -47.72
N VAL A 53 40.61 2.57 -48.89
CA VAL A 53 39.36 1.85 -48.99
C VAL A 53 39.77 0.49 -48.45
N SER A 54 39.80 0.39 -47.12
CA SER A 54 39.32 -0.80 -46.45
C SER A 54 38.04 -1.08 -47.18
N ALA A 55 38.05 -2.04 -48.10
CA ALA A 55 36.82 -2.52 -48.67
C ALA A 55 36.00 -2.90 -47.44
N ASP A 56 34.96 -2.13 -47.14
CA ASP A 56 34.06 -2.49 -46.05
C ASP A 56 33.70 -3.96 -46.33
N PRO A 57 34.06 -4.88 -45.42
CA PRO A 57 33.89 -6.28 -45.69
C PRO A 57 32.41 -6.51 -46.00
N LYS A 58 32.16 -7.15 -47.14
CA LYS A 58 30.80 -7.35 -47.63
C LYS A 58 29.96 -8.00 -46.52
N PRO A 59 28.72 -7.53 -46.30
CA PRO A 59 27.85 -8.12 -45.28
C PRO A 59 27.71 -9.63 -45.48
N LEU A 60 27.61 -10.38 -44.38
CA LEU A 60 27.21 -11.78 -44.42
C LEU A 60 25.69 -11.82 -44.48
N VAL A 61 25.11 -12.35 -45.55
CA VAL A 61 23.66 -12.50 -45.70
C VAL A 61 23.32 -13.98 -45.64
N ILE A 62 22.35 -14.34 -44.81
CA ILE A 62 21.83 -15.69 -44.61
C ILE A 62 20.33 -15.60 -44.86
N SER A 63 19.83 -16.14 -45.98
CA SER A 63 18.44 -15.97 -46.39
C SER A 63 17.80 -17.27 -46.88
N GLY A 64 16.54 -17.23 -47.31
CA GLY A 64 15.81 -18.44 -47.71
C GLY A 64 15.63 -19.41 -46.53
N ASN A 65 16.09 -20.64 -46.72
CA ASN A 65 16.13 -21.68 -45.68
C ASN A 65 17.58 -22.02 -45.28
N GLU A 66 18.52 -21.11 -45.53
CA GLU A 66 19.94 -21.36 -45.26
C GLU A 66 20.23 -21.39 -43.76
N ILE A 67 21.12 -22.31 -43.36
CA ILE A 67 21.66 -22.40 -42.00
C ILE A 67 23.16 -22.14 -42.06
N TYR A 68 23.60 -21.02 -41.51
CA TYR A 68 25.02 -20.71 -41.37
C TYR A 68 25.48 -21.10 -39.97
N SER A 69 26.43 -22.04 -39.88
CA SER A 69 26.89 -22.59 -38.61
C SER A 69 28.29 -22.13 -38.24
N ILE A 70 28.47 -21.68 -36.99
CA ILE A 70 29.74 -21.32 -36.37
C ILE A 70 29.93 -22.23 -35.16
N VAL A 71 30.84 -23.21 -35.27
CA VAL A 71 30.97 -24.28 -34.29
C VAL A 71 32.42 -24.47 -33.87
N ASN A 72 32.66 -24.60 -32.55
CA ASN A 72 33.96 -24.88 -31.94
C ASN A 72 35.08 -23.90 -32.36
N CYS A 73 34.77 -22.60 -32.45
CA CYS A 73 35.78 -21.62 -32.84
C CYS A 73 35.66 -20.28 -32.10
N SER A 74 36.72 -19.50 -32.16
CA SER A 74 36.71 -18.09 -31.79
C SER A 74 36.81 -17.26 -33.05
N ARG A 75 35.94 -16.27 -33.21
CA ARG A 75 35.93 -15.41 -34.40
C ARG A 75 35.52 -13.99 -34.07
N ASP A 76 36.24 -13.05 -34.66
CA ASP A 76 35.84 -11.65 -34.66
C ASP A 76 35.09 -11.35 -35.95
N PHE A 77 33.95 -10.66 -35.84
CA PHE A 77 33.21 -10.11 -36.96
C PHE A 77 33.48 -8.62 -37.08
N ASP A 78 34.07 -8.25 -38.20
CA ASP A 78 34.24 -6.89 -38.66
C ASP A 78 33.34 -6.56 -39.85
N GLN A 79 32.20 -7.24 -39.95
CA GLN A 79 31.16 -7.00 -40.96
C GLN A 79 29.76 -7.17 -40.34
N GLU A 80 28.75 -6.59 -40.97
CA GLU A 80 27.36 -6.83 -40.59
C GLU A 80 26.92 -8.25 -40.98
N ILE A 81 26.00 -8.80 -40.18
CA ILE A 81 25.36 -10.08 -40.45
C ILE A 81 23.86 -9.84 -40.59
N TYR A 82 23.28 -10.23 -41.72
CA TYR A 82 21.85 -10.18 -42.00
C TYR A 82 21.32 -11.62 -42.05
N VAL A 83 20.35 -11.90 -41.20
CA VAL A 83 19.56 -13.14 -41.21
C VAL A 83 18.17 -12.75 -41.68
N GLU A 84 17.79 -13.24 -42.84
CA GLU A 84 16.56 -12.86 -43.52
C GLU A 84 15.69 -14.07 -43.84
N GLU A 85 14.41 -13.84 -44.13
CA GLU A 85 13.43 -14.89 -44.46
C GLU A 85 13.36 -15.99 -43.38
N ASN A 86 13.58 -17.26 -43.71
CA ASN A 86 13.68 -18.36 -42.74
C ASN A 86 15.15 -18.76 -42.46
N GLY A 87 16.08 -17.85 -42.73
CA GLY A 87 17.50 -18.04 -42.48
C GLY A 87 17.78 -18.29 -41.00
N THR A 88 18.80 -19.10 -40.71
CA THR A 88 19.22 -19.40 -39.35
C THR A 88 20.73 -19.20 -39.18
N LEU A 89 21.11 -18.35 -38.23
CA LEU A 89 22.47 -18.28 -37.72
C LEU A 89 22.60 -19.20 -36.50
N TYR A 90 23.41 -20.25 -36.63
CA TYR A 90 23.63 -21.26 -35.59
C TYR A 90 25.04 -21.11 -35.00
N ILE A 91 25.14 -20.87 -33.69
CA ILE A 91 26.40 -20.67 -32.97
C ILE A 91 26.49 -21.68 -31.83
N GLU A 92 27.54 -22.50 -31.83
CA GLU A 92 27.72 -23.55 -30.81
C GLU A 92 29.18 -23.65 -30.35
N ASN A 93 29.39 -23.78 -29.03
CA ASN A 93 30.72 -23.94 -28.41
C ASN A 93 31.75 -22.92 -28.91
N SER A 94 31.33 -21.68 -29.12
CA SER A 94 32.12 -20.67 -29.82
C SER A 94 32.19 -19.34 -29.06
N ASN A 95 33.27 -18.58 -29.29
CA ASN A 95 33.44 -17.23 -28.75
C ASN A 95 33.46 -16.22 -29.89
N ILE A 96 32.42 -15.42 -29.97
CA ILE A 96 32.20 -14.46 -31.05
C ILE A 96 32.38 -13.05 -30.52
N THR A 97 33.26 -12.28 -31.15
CA THR A 97 33.40 -10.85 -30.87
C THR A 97 32.79 -10.05 -32.02
N ILE A 98 31.83 -9.17 -31.74
CA ILE A 98 31.34 -8.21 -32.72
C ILE A 98 32.13 -6.92 -32.55
N LYS A 99 32.90 -6.55 -33.58
CA LYS A 99 33.70 -5.32 -33.57
C LYS A 99 32.80 -4.08 -33.58
N THR A 100 33.35 -2.98 -33.11
CA THR A 100 32.65 -1.71 -32.99
C THR A 100 32.08 -1.26 -34.33
N GLY A 101 30.77 -0.98 -34.36
CA GLY A 101 30.06 -0.47 -35.54
C GLY A 101 29.26 -1.53 -36.31
N TYR A 102 29.49 -2.82 -36.07
CA TYR A 102 28.78 -3.91 -36.74
C TYR A 102 27.68 -4.51 -35.87
N LYS A 103 26.68 -5.11 -36.53
CA LYS A 103 25.51 -5.71 -35.88
C LYS A 103 25.08 -7.01 -36.56
N ILE A 104 24.25 -7.75 -35.84
CA ILE A 104 23.47 -8.88 -36.34
C ILE A 104 22.02 -8.39 -36.48
N TYR A 105 21.48 -8.42 -37.69
CA TYR A 105 20.10 -8.08 -38.01
C TYR A 105 19.34 -9.38 -38.28
N LEU A 106 18.17 -9.52 -37.66
CA LEU A 106 17.19 -10.56 -37.96
C LEU A 106 15.93 -9.84 -38.46
N GLN A 107 15.61 -9.95 -39.75
CA GLN A 107 14.59 -9.09 -40.39
C GLN A 107 14.00 -9.71 -41.66
N ASN A 108 13.01 -9.06 -42.29
CA ASN A 108 12.49 -9.44 -43.62
C ASN A 108 11.99 -10.90 -43.73
N PRO A 109 10.92 -11.30 -43.00
CA PRO A 109 10.44 -12.68 -42.89
C PRO A 109 9.65 -13.18 -44.13
N ALA A 110 10.09 -12.87 -45.34
CA ALA A 110 9.30 -13.11 -46.56
C ALA A 110 8.95 -14.61 -46.80
N ASN A 111 9.76 -15.55 -46.29
CA ASN A 111 9.57 -17.00 -46.45
C ASN A 111 9.68 -17.80 -45.12
N GLY A 112 9.32 -17.18 -43.99
CA GLY A 112 9.41 -17.77 -42.64
C GLY A 112 10.07 -16.78 -41.68
N PHE A 113 10.54 -17.24 -40.51
CA PHE A 113 11.03 -16.34 -39.47
C PHE A 113 12.55 -16.45 -39.30
N PRO A 114 13.29 -15.33 -39.31
CA PRO A 114 14.74 -15.36 -39.09
C PRO A 114 15.09 -15.83 -37.68
N LYS A 115 16.16 -16.62 -37.54
CA LYS A 115 16.53 -17.24 -36.27
C LYS A 115 18.00 -17.08 -35.93
N LEU A 116 18.28 -16.78 -34.67
CA LEU A 116 19.60 -16.88 -34.07
C LEU A 116 19.57 -17.92 -32.95
N ILE A 117 20.32 -19.01 -33.13
CA ILE A 117 20.44 -20.09 -32.15
C ILE A 117 21.85 -20.03 -31.55
N VAL A 118 21.94 -19.89 -30.23
CA VAL A 118 23.21 -19.76 -29.51
C VAL A 118 23.28 -20.80 -28.39
N LYS A 119 24.23 -21.73 -28.48
CA LYS A 119 24.40 -22.81 -27.51
C LYS A 119 25.81 -22.84 -26.95
N ASN A 120 25.93 -22.88 -25.62
CA ASN A 120 27.21 -22.97 -24.92
C ASN A 120 28.28 -22.02 -25.50
N SER A 121 27.89 -20.78 -25.80
CA SER A 121 28.72 -19.84 -26.55
C SER A 121 28.75 -18.47 -25.88
N ILE A 122 29.75 -17.67 -26.22
CA ILE A 122 29.88 -16.30 -25.75
C ILE A 122 29.78 -15.36 -26.95
N ILE A 123 28.84 -14.42 -26.92
CA ILE A 123 28.79 -13.29 -27.85
C ILE A 123 29.22 -12.05 -27.07
N THR A 124 30.30 -11.41 -27.50
CA THR A 124 30.88 -10.25 -26.84
C THR A 124 30.85 -9.06 -27.77
N SER A 125 30.40 -7.90 -27.28
CA SER A 125 30.66 -6.63 -27.97
C SER A 125 32.03 -6.08 -27.58
N GLU A 126 32.80 -5.62 -28.57
CA GLU A 126 34.05 -4.90 -28.32
C GLU A 126 33.82 -3.62 -27.50
N ARG A 127 32.74 -2.90 -27.81
CA ARG A 127 32.35 -1.67 -27.10
C ARG A 127 31.21 -1.93 -26.13
N ARG A 128 31.39 -1.48 -24.88
CA ARG A 128 30.35 -1.58 -23.85
C ARG A 128 29.08 -0.85 -24.28
N ARG A 129 27.92 -1.52 -24.15
CA ARG A 129 26.58 -1.01 -24.50
C ARG A 129 26.35 -0.72 -25.99
N ALA A 130 27.14 -1.31 -26.89
CA ALA A 130 26.82 -1.19 -28.30
C ALA A 130 25.54 -2.00 -28.62
N LYS A 131 24.67 -1.45 -29.46
CA LYS A 131 23.58 -2.19 -30.09
C LYS A 131 24.20 -3.22 -31.03
N VAL A 132 24.18 -4.49 -30.63
CA VAL A 132 24.85 -5.59 -31.35
C VAL A 132 23.85 -6.47 -32.09
N ILE A 133 22.65 -6.65 -31.55
CA ILE A 133 21.64 -7.53 -32.13
C ILE A 133 20.33 -6.76 -32.23
N LEU A 134 19.74 -6.75 -33.43
CA LEU A 134 18.42 -6.17 -33.71
C LEU A 134 17.52 -7.28 -34.28
N LEU A 135 16.41 -7.54 -33.59
CA LEU A 135 15.36 -8.45 -33.99
C LEU A 135 14.16 -7.63 -34.44
N MET A 136 13.71 -7.86 -35.67
CA MET A 136 12.53 -7.25 -36.25
C MET A 136 11.63 -8.35 -36.84
N ASP A 137 10.37 -8.00 -37.11
CA ASP A 137 9.43 -8.77 -37.91
C ASP A 137 9.29 -10.26 -37.50
N ASN A 138 8.81 -10.55 -36.29
CA ASN A 138 8.60 -11.92 -35.78
C ASN A 138 9.86 -12.82 -35.75
N SER A 139 11.06 -12.22 -35.77
CA SER A 139 12.30 -12.98 -35.66
C SER A 139 12.55 -13.51 -34.24
N SER A 140 13.48 -14.47 -34.11
CA SER A 140 13.69 -15.14 -32.82
C SER A 140 15.14 -15.40 -32.43
N ILE A 141 15.40 -15.34 -31.12
CA ILE A 141 16.61 -15.87 -30.49
C ILE A 141 16.26 -17.05 -29.60
N TYR A 142 17.02 -18.13 -29.75
CA TYR A 142 17.03 -19.26 -28.81
C TYR A 142 18.44 -19.42 -28.22
N SER A 143 18.57 -19.20 -26.91
CA SER A 143 19.87 -19.22 -26.23
C SER A 143 19.90 -20.19 -25.06
N VAL A 144 20.89 -21.08 -25.03
CA VAL A 144 21.05 -22.07 -23.95
C VAL A 144 22.50 -22.10 -23.47
N TYR A 145 22.72 -22.02 -22.14
CA TYR A 145 24.04 -22.03 -21.51
C TYR A 145 25.02 -21.01 -22.11
N SER A 146 24.52 -19.88 -22.59
CA SER A 146 25.31 -18.92 -23.36
C SER A 146 25.42 -17.58 -22.66
N LYS A 147 26.44 -16.81 -23.01
CA LYS A 147 26.71 -15.49 -22.43
C LYS A 147 26.70 -14.42 -23.50
N PHE A 148 25.90 -13.38 -23.29
CA PHE A 148 25.93 -12.14 -24.05
C PHE A 148 26.63 -11.09 -23.19
N ASP A 149 27.88 -10.77 -23.51
CA ASP A 149 28.71 -9.87 -22.71
C ASP A 149 28.82 -8.50 -23.37
N LYS A 150 28.51 -7.45 -22.59
CA LYS A 150 28.56 -6.04 -23.02
C LYS A 150 27.66 -5.69 -24.20
N CYS A 151 26.69 -6.55 -24.52
CA CYS A 151 25.79 -6.41 -25.66
C CYS A 151 24.58 -5.53 -25.31
N SER A 152 24.01 -4.88 -26.33
CA SER A 152 22.64 -4.41 -26.30
C SER A 152 21.86 -5.16 -27.38
N ILE A 153 20.73 -5.72 -26.98
CA ILE A 153 19.79 -6.46 -27.83
C ILE A 153 18.50 -5.64 -27.91
N GLU A 154 17.98 -5.43 -29.11
CA GLU A 154 16.75 -4.69 -29.37
C GLU A 154 15.80 -5.61 -30.13
N ALA A 155 14.56 -5.72 -29.65
CA ALA A 155 13.51 -6.56 -30.21
C ALA A 155 12.29 -5.67 -30.49
N GLU A 156 11.84 -5.70 -31.73
CA GLU A 156 10.73 -4.91 -32.28
C GLU A 156 9.80 -5.85 -33.09
N ASP A 157 8.59 -5.40 -33.38
CA ASP A 157 7.61 -6.09 -34.22
C ASP A 157 7.43 -7.60 -33.92
N ASP A 158 6.84 -7.95 -32.77
CA ASP A 158 6.55 -9.34 -32.35
C ASP A 158 7.78 -10.27 -32.19
N ALA A 159 8.99 -9.73 -32.17
CA ALA A 159 10.19 -10.54 -31.98
C ALA A 159 10.21 -11.30 -30.64
N HIS A 160 10.76 -12.52 -30.65
CA HIS A 160 10.74 -13.41 -29.48
C HIS A 160 12.14 -13.90 -29.07
N LEU A 161 12.41 -13.88 -27.77
CA LEU A 161 13.67 -14.38 -27.21
C LEU A 161 13.42 -15.41 -26.11
N GLU A 162 14.05 -16.58 -26.24
CA GLU A 162 14.07 -17.63 -25.23
C GLU A 162 15.49 -17.81 -24.67
N LEU A 163 15.62 -17.68 -23.35
CA LEU A 163 16.90 -17.72 -22.62
C LEU A 163 16.86 -18.80 -21.53
N ILE A 164 17.70 -19.82 -21.66
CA ILE A 164 17.74 -20.97 -20.74
C ILE A 164 19.14 -21.09 -20.15
N ALA A 165 19.26 -20.86 -18.84
CA ALA A 165 20.55 -20.87 -18.14
C ALA A 165 21.60 -19.98 -18.82
N SER A 166 21.16 -18.83 -19.35
CA SER A 166 22.00 -17.90 -20.11
C SER A 166 22.29 -16.64 -19.29
N SER A 167 23.39 -15.96 -19.63
CA SER A 167 23.83 -14.76 -18.91
C SER A 167 23.80 -13.51 -19.80
N LEU A 168 23.08 -12.49 -19.34
CA LEU A 168 23.00 -11.12 -19.87
C LEU A 168 23.46 -10.09 -18.82
N LYS A 169 24.17 -10.51 -17.77
CA LYS A 169 24.50 -9.69 -16.59
C LYS A 169 25.04 -8.29 -16.90
N SER A 170 25.82 -8.16 -17.97
CA SER A 170 26.46 -6.90 -18.39
C SER A 170 25.77 -6.23 -19.58
N SER A 171 24.57 -6.67 -19.92
CA SER A 171 23.90 -6.37 -21.19
C SER A 171 22.55 -5.68 -20.99
N TYR A 172 22.11 -5.02 -22.06
CA TYR A 172 20.87 -4.25 -22.12
C TYR A 172 19.91 -4.91 -23.09
N MET A 173 18.63 -4.95 -22.73
CA MET A 173 17.58 -5.48 -23.58
C MET A 173 16.46 -4.45 -23.72
N TYR A 174 16.14 -4.12 -24.95
CA TYR A 174 15.05 -3.21 -25.32
C TYR A 174 13.99 -4.02 -26.05
N LEU A 175 12.76 -4.03 -25.53
CA LEU A 175 11.61 -4.74 -26.09
C LEU A 175 10.54 -3.71 -26.44
N ARG A 176 10.02 -3.77 -27.66
CA ARG A 176 8.99 -2.87 -28.21
C ARG A 176 7.95 -3.67 -28.98
N GLU A 177 6.80 -3.05 -29.25
CA GLU A 177 5.82 -3.50 -30.25
C GLU A 177 5.48 -5.00 -30.10
N GLU A 178 4.88 -5.36 -28.97
CA GLU A 178 4.43 -6.73 -28.65
C GLU A 178 5.55 -7.80 -28.58
N SER A 179 6.82 -7.42 -28.74
CA SER A 179 7.96 -8.34 -28.56
C SER A 179 8.03 -8.93 -27.15
N SER A 180 8.64 -10.11 -27.05
CA SER A 180 8.63 -10.88 -25.81
C SER A 180 9.94 -11.59 -25.48
N VAL A 181 10.21 -11.71 -24.18
CA VAL A 181 11.33 -12.50 -23.65
C VAL A 181 10.83 -13.50 -22.63
N SER A 182 11.29 -14.74 -22.73
CA SER A 182 11.15 -15.77 -21.70
C SER A 182 12.52 -16.22 -21.21
N ALA A 183 12.81 -15.99 -19.92
CA ALA A 183 14.07 -16.40 -19.29
C ALA A 183 13.83 -17.42 -18.17
N SER A 184 14.64 -18.48 -18.13
CA SER A 184 14.49 -19.57 -17.17
C SER A 184 15.82 -20.17 -16.70
N SER A 185 15.73 -21.08 -15.72
CA SER A 185 16.80 -22.03 -15.36
C SER A 185 18.10 -21.38 -14.87
N GLN A 186 18.00 -20.50 -13.88
CA GLN A 186 19.13 -19.80 -13.24
C GLN A 186 19.89 -18.86 -14.19
N SER A 187 19.16 -18.20 -15.10
CA SER A 187 19.75 -17.16 -15.95
C SER A 187 20.19 -15.96 -15.10
N ASP A 188 21.29 -15.29 -15.48
CA ASP A 188 21.78 -14.07 -14.82
C ASP A 188 21.59 -12.87 -15.74
N LEU A 189 20.51 -12.13 -15.51
CA LEU A 189 19.93 -11.16 -16.44
C LEU A 189 20.32 -9.72 -16.09
N GLY A 190 20.54 -8.92 -17.13
CA GLY A 190 20.96 -7.52 -17.02
C GLY A 190 19.79 -6.54 -16.85
N TYR A 191 19.77 -5.54 -17.73
CA TYR A 191 18.79 -4.45 -17.73
C TYR A 191 17.73 -4.67 -18.80
N PHE A 192 16.45 -4.61 -18.43
CA PHE A 192 15.32 -4.76 -19.34
C PHE A 192 14.53 -3.45 -19.43
N TYR A 193 14.24 -3.03 -20.65
CA TYR A 193 13.41 -1.89 -20.98
C TYR A 193 12.27 -2.37 -21.89
N LEU A 194 11.04 -2.28 -21.40
CA LEU A 194 9.83 -2.71 -22.11
C LEU A 194 9.04 -1.48 -22.53
N TYR A 195 8.58 -1.46 -23.77
CA TYR A 195 7.73 -0.42 -24.36
C TYR A 195 6.58 -1.08 -25.14
N ASP A 196 5.50 -0.35 -25.37
CA ASP A 196 4.48 -0.65 -26.38
C ASP A 196 3.97 -2.10 -26.33
N ASN A 197 3.33 -2.49 -25.22
CA ASN A 197 2.80 -3.84 -24.97
C ASN A 197 3.84 -4.97 -24.92
N ALA A 198 5.14 -4.68 -24.91
CA ALA A 198 6.16 -5.73 -24.78
C ALA A 198 6.00 -6.54 -23.49
N PHE A 199 6.42 -7.81 -23.55
CA PHE A 199 6.22 -8.78 -22.46
C PHE A 199 7.51 -9.45 -21.99
N LEU A 200 7.71 -9.49 -20.67
CA LEU A 200 8.84 -10.18 -20.05
C LEU A 200 8.36 -11.28 -19.10
N LYS A 201 8.80 -12.51 -19.31
CA LYS A 201 8.60 -13.64 -18.41
C LYS A 201 9.92 -14.13 -17.84
N ILE A 202 10.03 -14.17 -16.51
CA ILE A 202 11.22 -14.67 -15.81
C ILE A 202 10.80 -15.74 -14.80
N ASP A 203 11.43 -16.90 -14.87
CA ASP A 203 11.28 -17.98 -13.88
C ASP A 203 12.65 -18.42 -13.36
N ASN A 204 12.78 -18.56 -12.04
CA ASN A 204 13.94 -19.13 -11.36
C ASN A 204 15.27 -18.55 -11.87
N SER A 205 15.39 -17.22 -11.94
CA SER A 205 16.55 -16.52 -12.51
C SER A 205 16.88 -15.27 -11.70
N ASN A 206 17.97 -14.58 -12.04
CA ASN A 206 18.37 -13.32 -11.40
C ASN A 206 18.23 -12.18 -12.39
N VAL A 207 17.76 -11.02 -11.93
CA VAL A 207 17.64 -9.83 -12.79
C VAL A 207 18.11 -8.58 -12.04
N LYS A 208 18.81 -7.69 -12.75
CA LYS A 208 19.29 -6.43 -12.17
C LYS A 208 18.22 -5.35 -12.14
N LYS A 209 17.57 -5.07 -13.28
CA LYS A 209 16.57 -3.99 -13.37
C LYS A 209 15.55 -4.27 -14.46
N ILE A 210 14.29 -3.95 -14.16
CA ILE A 210 13.19 -3.95 -15.12
C ILE A 210 12.61 -2.52 -15.15
N THR A 211 12.52 -1.94 -16.34
CA THR A 211 11.82 -0.68 -16.58
C THR A 211 10.74 -0.93 -17.63
N ILE A 212 9.52 -0.49 -17.36
CA ILE A 212 8.34 -0.74 -18.18
C ILE A 212 7.64 0.59 -18.49
N TYR A 213 7.35 0.81 -19.76
CA TYR A 213 6.62 1.95 -20.31
C TYR A 213 5.43 1.44 -21.14
N ASP A 214 4.45 2.33 -21.37
CA ASP A 214 3.44 2.21 -22.44
C ASP A 214 2.76 0.84 -22.52
N ASN A 215 2.07 0.44 -21.45
CA ASN A 215 1.36 -0.86 -21.31
C ASN A 215 2.24 -2.11 -21.37
N GLY A 216 3.58 -2.00 -21.35
CA GLY A 216 4.44 -3.16 -21.20
C GLY A 216 4.11 -3.96 -19.93
N SER A 217 4.50 -5.23 -19.89
CA SER A 217 4.21 -6.08 -18.73
C SER A 217 5.30 -7.10 -18.42
N ALA A 218 5.46 -7.40 -17.13
CA ALA A 218 6.40 -8.41 -16.65
C ALA A 218 5.75 -9.41 -15.70
N ASN A 219 6.07 -10.70 -15.86
CA ASN A 219 5.70 -11.78 -14.96
C ASN A 219 6.97 -12.48 -14.47
N VAL A 220 7.23 -12.38 -13.17
CA VAL A 220 8.49 -12.78 -12.55
C VAL A 220 8.20 -13.74 -11.39
N THR A 221 8.88 -14.89 -11.35
CA THR A 221 8.69 -15.93 -10.33
C THR A 221 10.04 -16.51 -9.89
N LYS A 222 10.15 -16.92 -8.61
CA LYS A 222 11.37 -17.54 -8.03
C LYS A 222 12.66 -16.76 -8.34
N THR A 223 12.56 -15.45 -8.41
CA THR A 223 13.62 -14.59 -8.93
C THR A 223 14.19 -13.72 -7.84
N SER A 224 15.51 -13.61 -7.82
CA SER A 224 16.19 -12.68 -6.92
C SER A 224 16.65 -11.43 -7.66
N PHE A 225 16.26 -10.27 -7.12
CA PHE A 225 16.76 -8.96 -7.54
C PHE A 225 17.99 -8.62 -6.69
N PHE A 226 19.16 -8.61 -7.33
CA PHE A 226 20.44 -8.35 -6.67
C PHE A 226 21.02 -7.03 -7.19
N GLU A 227 20.85 -5.95 -6.43
CA GLU A 227 21.72 -4.74 -6.35
C GLU A 227 20.92 -3.52 -5.87
N ALA A 228 21.54 -2.69 -5.03
CA ALA A 228 20.90 -1.50 -4.46
C ALA A 228 20.51 -0.40 -5.47
N SER A 229 21.09 -0.44 -6.67
CA SER A 229 20.75 0.43 -7.80
C SER A 229 19.77 -0.22 -8.79
N GLY A 230 19.47 -1.49 -8.58
CA GLY A 230 18.49 -2.28 -9.31
C GLY A 230 17.07 -2.10 -8.77
N GLY A 231 16.07 -2.49 -9.55
CA GLY A 231 14.68 -2.26 -9.17
C GLY A 231 13.67 -2.45 -10.29
N VAL A 232 12.44 -2.05 -9.99
CA VAL A 232 11.31 -2.08 -10.90
C VAL A 232 10.81 -0.66 -11.06
N GLU A 233 10.83 -0.14 -12.28
CA GLU A 233 10.29 1.19 -12.60
C GLU A 233 9.16 1.03 -13.62
N LEU A 234 7.96 1.46 -13.27
CA LEU A 234 6.76 1.35 -14.10
C LEU A 234 6.25 2.76 -14.43
N HIS A 235 6.02 3.02 -15.70
CA HIS A 235 5.51 4.28 -16.26
C HIS A 235 4.32 3.98 -17.16
N ASP A 236 3.41 4.96 -17.32
CA ASP A 236 2.40 5.02 -18.38
C ASP A 236 1.64 3.69 -18.58
N ASN A 237 0.89 3.28 -17.55
CA ASN A 237 0.14 2.01 -17.48
C ASN A 237 0.98 0.72 -17.49
N GLY A 238 2.31 0.80 -17.29
CA GLY A 238 3.16 -0.38 -17.13
C GLY A 238 2.74 -1.27 -15.95
N SER A 239 2.85 -2.59 -16.11
CA SER A 239 2.42 -3.55 -15.09
C SER A 239 3.46 -4.63 -14.78
N ALA A 240 3.57 -5.02 -13.50
CA ALA A 240 4.45 -6.11 -13.09
C ALA A 240 3.80 -7.03 -12.06
N TYR A 241 3.92 -8.33 -12.28
CA TYR A 241 3.52 -9.38 -11.35
C TYR A 241 4.75 -10.14 -10.84
N PHE A 242 4.92 -10.15 -9.51
CA PHE A 242 5.94 -10.89 -8.80
C PHE A 242 5.27 -12.02 -8.02
N GLY A 243 5.34 -13.23 -8.57
CA GLY A 243 4.77 -14.42 -7.96
C GLY A 243 5.70 -15.06 -6.93
N SER A 244 5.32 -16.26 -6.49
CA SER A 244 5.96 -16.94 -5.36
C SER A 244 7.49 -17.08 -5.50
N GLY A 245 8.18 -16.89 -4.37
CA GLY A 245 9.61 -17.10 -4.24
C GLY A 245 10.47 -15.97 -4.81
N CYS A 246 9.88 -14.80 -5.12
CA CYS A 246 10.67 -13.64 -5.45
C CYS A 246 11.30 -13.02 -4.19
N SER A 247 12.55 -12.57 -4.33
CA SER A 247 13.24 -11.82 -3.28
C SER A 247 13.84 -10.52 -3.81
N PHE A 248 13.57 -9.42 -3.11
CA PHE A 248 14.10 -8.10 -3.45
C PHE A 248 15.19 -7.73 -2.45
N GLU A 249 16.45 -7.64 -2.90
CA GLU A 249 17.59 -7.25 -2.06
C GLU A 249 18.03 -5.82 -2.38
N ALA A 250 17.83 -4.91 -1.42
CA ALA A 250 18.24 -3.50 -1.48
C ALA A 250 17.65 -2.64 -2.63
N GLY A 251 16.62 -3.11 -3.34
CA GLY A 251 16.09 -2.45 -4.53
C GLY A 251 15.14 -1.26 -4.29
N GLN A 252 14.71 -0.66 -5.41
CA GLN A 252 13.63 0.34 -5.45
C GLN A 252 12.47 -0.15 -6.33
N ILE A 253 11.25 0.07 -5.90
CA ILE A 253 10.05 -0.11 -6.72
C ILE A 253 9.43 1.27 -6.91
N LYS A 254 9.42 1.77 -8.14
CA LYS A 254 8.83 3.08 -8.47
C LYS A 254 7.72 2.92 -9.48
N LEU A 255 6.60 3.53 -9.21
CA LEU A 255 5.42 3.52 -10.07
C LEU A 255 5.03 4.97 -10.36
N TYR A 256 4.82 5.25 -11.64
CA TYR A 256 4.40 6.54 -12.16
C TYR A 256 3.22 6.32 -13.11
N ASP A 257 2.32 7.30 -13.15
CA ASP A 257 1.34 7.46 -14.22
C ASP A 257 0.55 6.17 -14.53
N ASN A 258 -0.19 5.69 -13.53
CA ASN A 258 -1.02 4.47 -13.54
C ASN A 258 -0.23 3.15 -13.53
N GLY A 259 1.04 3.17 -13.10
CA GLY A 259 1.82 1.94 -12.90
C GLY A 259 1.16 0.99 -11.90
N ARG A 260 1.25 -0.32 -12.16
CA ARG A 260 0.64 -1.36 -11.30
C ARG A 260 1.62 -2.45 -10.93
N VAL A 261 1.77 -2.73 -9.64
CA VAL A 261 2.58 -3.85 -9.15
C VAL A 261 1.78 -4.75 -8.22
N ARG A 262 1.92 -6.06 -8.42
CA ARG A 262 1.39 -7.09 -7.51
C ARG A 262 2.52 -8.00 -7.06
N ILE A 263 2.64 -8.21 -5.76
CA ILE A 263 3.64 -9.08 -5.13
C ILE A 263 2.91 -10.14 -4.29
N TYR A 264 3.18 -11.41 -4.58
CA TYR A 264 2.48 -12.57 -4.01
C TYR A 264 3.46 -13.63 -3.48
N ASN A 265 3.21 -14.19 -2.29
CA ASN A 265 3.99 -15.30 -1.71
C ASN A 265 5.52 -15.08 -1.77
N SER A 266 5.94 -13.86 -1.45
CA SER A 266 7.30 -13.37 -1.68
C SER A 266 7.88 -12.78 -0.41
N SER A 267 9.16 -12.46 -0.45
CA SER A 267 9.80 -11.80 0.68
C SER A 267 10.69 -10.64 0.23
N ILE A 268 10.50 -9.50 0.87
CA ILE A 268 11.21 -8.25 0.58
C ILE A 268 12.16 -8.02 1.76
N PHE A 269 13.46 -8.13 1.53
CA PHE A 269 14.46 -8.03 2.59
C PHE A 269 15.56 -7.03 2.24
N SER A 270 15.95 -6.19 3.21
CA SER A 270 17.25 -5.54 3.16
C SER A 270 18.27 -6.37 3.94
N TYR A 271 19.06 -7.21 3.27
CA TYR A 271 20.08 -8.07 3.92
C TYR A 271 21.36 -7.32 4.30
N PHE A 272 21.63 -6.19 3.64
CA PHE A 272 22.88 -5.48 3.82
C PHE A 272 22.65 -3.97 3.77
N THR A 273 23.15 -3.28 4.80
CA THR A 273 23.37 -1.82 4.88
C THR A 273 22.15 -0.95 5.20
N SER A 274 22.47 0.27 5.63
CA SER A 274 21.65 1.40 6.09
C SER A 274 20.54 1.90 5.15
N PHE A 275 20.06 1.09 4.20
CA PHE A 275 19.08 1.48 3.19
C PHE A 275 17.87 0.55 3.21
N ALA A 276 16.71 1.12 3.51
CA ALA A 276 15.42 0.43 3.38
C ALA A 276 15.10 0.19 1.89
N VAL A 277 14.44 -0.92 1.58
CA VAL A 277 13.80 -1.08 0.26
C VAL A 277 12.75 0.02 0.14
N ASN A 278 12.85 0.86 -0.88
CA ASN A 278 11.93 1.98 -1.09
C ASN A 278 10.91 1.63 -2.17
N LEU A 279 9.64 1.66 -1.80
CA LEU A 279 8.52 1.62 -2.72
C LEU A 279 7.92 3.02 -2.81
N VAL A 280 7.79 3.56 -4.02
CA VAL A 280 7.18 4.87 -4.25
C VAL A 280 6.16 4.74 -5.38
N ALA A 281 4.90 5.07 -5.11
CA ALA A 281 3.83 5.08 -6.09
C ALA A 281 3.27 6.50 -6.26
N LYS A 282 3.16 6.97 -7.50
CA LYS A 282 2.67 8.31 -7.87
C LYS A 282 1.73 8.25 -9.08
N GLY A 283 0.92 9.30 -9.27
CA GLY A 283 0.07 9.47 -10.45
C GLY A 283 -0.95 8.35 -10.65
N ASN A 284 -1.84 8.12 -9.68
CA ASN A 284 -2.86 7.05 -9.72
C ASN A 284 -2.29 5.62 -9.83
N SER A 285 -1.12 5.37 -9.25
CA SER A 285 -0.49 4.04 -9.27
C SER A 285 -1.09 3.10 -8.22
N SER A 286 -0.94 1.79 -8.42
CA SER A 286 -1.47 0.78 -7.50
C SER A 286 -0.44 -0.28 -7.11
N VAL A 287 -0.44 -0.62 -5.84
CA VAL A 287 0.43 -1.62 -5.23
C VAL A 287 -0.44 -2.63 -4.48
N GLU A 288 -0.24 -3.91 -4.77
CA GLU A 288 -0.90 -5.01 -4.07
C GLU A 288 0.15 -5.97 -3.51
N LEU A 289 0.10 -6.19 -2.19
CA LEU A 289 0.98 -7.08 -1.44
C LEU A 289 0.12 -8.16 -0.79
N VAL A 290 0.43 -9.42 -1.07
CA VAL A 290 -0.34 -10.56 -0.55
C VAL A 290 0.61 -11.65 -0.07
N ASP A 291 0.38 -12.19 1.12
CA ASP A 291 1.18 -13.28 1.72
C ASP A 291 2.69 -12.94 1.68
N THR A 292 3.04 -11.72 2.07
CA THR A 292 4.39 -11.15 1.85
C THR A 292 5.05 -10.79 3.16
N ASN A 293 6.29 -11.25 3.33
CA ASN A 293 7.14 -10.85 4.45
C ASN A 293 8.06 -9.70 4.04
N ILE A 294 8.11 -8.63 4.83
CA ILE A 294 8.80 -7.39 4.52
C ILE A 294 9.69 -7.00 5.70
N PHE A 295 10.96 -6.69 5.44
CA PHE A 295 11.93 -6.30 6.47
C PHE A 295 12.67 -5.03 6.06
N VAL A 296 12.59 -3.99 6.90
CA VAL A 296 13.22 -2.68 6.73
C VAL A 296 12.82 -2.03 5.40
N PHE A 297 11.57 -1.56 5.36
CA PHE A 297 10.91 -1.11 4.14
C PHE A 297 10.29 0.27 4.31
N ARG A 298 10.34 1.08 3.26
CA ARG A 298 9.65 2.36 3.20
C ARG A 298 8.72 2.37 2.00
N ALA A 299 7.41 2.41 2.22
CA ALA A 299 6.44 2.68 1.17
C ALA A 299 5.96 4.13 1.23
N GLU A 300 5.82 4.77 0.07
CA GLU A 300 5.25 6.10 -0.06
C GLU A 300 4.23 6.12 -1.20
N MET A 301 2.96 6.33 -0.85
CA MET A 301 1.84 6.53 -1.78
C MET A 301 1.56 8.03 -1.92
N LYS A 302 1.52 8.52 -3.15
CA LYS A 302 1.27 9.92 -3.51
C LYS A 302 0.31 10.04 -4.69
N GLU A 303 -0.30 11.20 -4.82
CA GLU A 303 -1.10 11.61 -5.99
C GLU A 303 -2.17 10.57 -6.35
N ASN A 304 -3.11 10.33 -5.43
CA ASN A 304 -4.23 9.39 -5.58
C ASN A 304 -3.79 7.93 -5.86
N SER A 305 -2.65 7.51 -5.29
CA SER A 305 -2.15 6.15 -5.40
C SER A 305 -2.72 5.23 -4.31
N THR A 306 -2.67 3.92 -4.56
CA THR A 306 -3.29 2.91 -3.70
C THR A 306 -2.27 1.86 -3.23
N LEU A 307 -2.38 1.46 -1.96
CA LEU A 307 -1.66 0.31 -1.41
C LEU A 307 -2.66 -0.65 -0.74
N SER A 308 -2.71 -1.88 -1.22
CA SER A 308 -3.44 -2.98 -0.58
C SER A 308 -2.45 -4.01 -0.03
N ALA A 309 -2.58 -4.34 1.25
CA ALA A 309 -1.78 -5.34 1.95
C ALA A 309 -2.71 -6.38 2.59
N ASN A 310 -2.54 -7.64 2.23
CA ASN A 310 -3.32 -8.75 2.78
C ASN A 310 -2.36 -9.84 3.28
N SER A 311 -2.46 -10.23 4.56
CA SER A 311 -1.53 -11.22 5.14
C SER A 311 -0.06 -10.79 5.02
N VAL A 312 0.24 -9.52 5.32
CA VAL A 312 1.59 -8.95 5.22
C VAL A 312 2.24 -8.81 6.59
N GLN A 313 3.48 -9.28 6.73
CA GLN A 313 4.30 -9.05 7.92
C GLN A 313 5.39 -8.04 7.60
N ALA A 314 5.23 -6.78 8.02
CA ALA A 314 6.17 -5.70 7.76
C ALA A 314 6.92 -5.30 9.02
N LYS A 315 8.19 -5.71 9.10
CA LYS A 315 9.10 -5.44 10.22
C LYS A 315 10.06 -4.29 9.93
N GLY A 316 10.33 -3.44 10.90
CA GLY A 316 11.05 -2.17 10.75
C GLY A 316 10.53 -1.29 9.62
N SER A 317 9.22 -1.25 9.38
CA SER A 317 8.65 -0.68 8.14
C SER A 317 7.91 0.64 8.33
N VAL A 318 8.16 1.60 7.43
CA VAL A 318 7.49 2.91 7.40
C VAL A 318 6.58 3.01 6.18
N LEU A 319 5.30 3.31 6.40
CA LEU A 319 4.31 3.49 5.35
C LEU A 319 3.84 4.94 5.36
N LEU A 320 3.89 5.62 4.21
CA LEU A 320 3.55 7.04 4.08
C LEU A 320 2.47 7.21 3.02
N PHE A 321 1.38 7.89 3.34
CA PHE A 321 0.29 8.22 2.44
C PHE A 321 0.15 9.74 2.34
N ARG A 322 0.09 10.26 1.11
CA ARG A 322 -0.07 11.69 0.81
C ARG A 322 -0.98 11.93 -0.40
N ASP A 323 -1.51 13.14 -0.51
CA ASP A 323 -2.21 13.66 -1.68
C ASP A 323 -3.35 12.75 -2.16
N TYR A 324 -4.40 12.58 -1.32
CA TYR A 324 -5.58 11.76 -1.62
C TYR A 324 -5.32 10.27 -1.84
N SER A 325 -4.21 9.73 -1.33
CA SER A 325 -3.90 8.30 -1.45
C SER A 325 -4.74 7.42 -0.54
N TYR A 326 -4.88 6.15 -0.92
CA TYR A 326 -5.69 5.16 -0.19
C TYR A 326 -4.87 3.94 0.24
N GLY A 327 -5.10 3.45 1.46
CA GLY A 327 -4.51 2.22 1.98
C GLY A 327 -5.55 1.23 2.49
N MET A 328 -5.32 -0.06 2.29
CA MET A 328 -6.14 -1.13 2.84
C MET A 328 -5.24 -2.23 3.40
N PHE A 329 -5.41 -2.56 4.67
CA PHE A 329 -4.63 -3.55 5.40
C PHE A 329 -5.58 -4.60 5.98
N ASN A 330 -5.36 -5.86 5.63
CA ASN A 330 -6.12 -7.01 6.14
C ASN A 330 -5.16 -8.07 6.68
N GLU A 331 -5.45 -8.64 7.83
CA GLU A 331 -4.67 -9.75 8.42
C GLU A 331 -3.15 -9.45 8.46
N SER A 332 -2.77 -8.19 8.70
CA SER A 332 -1.39 -7.72 8.51
C SER A 332 -0.75 -7.24 9.81
N GLU A 333 0.57 -7.35 9.90
CA GLU A 333 1.39 -6.85 11.01
C GLU A 333 2.32 -5.75 10.51
N ILE A 334 2.16 -4.51 11.01
CA ILE A 334 3.05 -3.38 10.71
C ILE A 334 3.71 -2.92 12.01
N ASP A 335 4.98 -3.23 12.20
CA ASP A 335 5.62 -3.14 13.52
C ASP A 335 6.23 -1.77 13.88
N TRP A 336 6.21 -0.79 12.97
CA TRP A 336 6.85 0.51 13.20
C TRP A 336 5.93 1.71 13.00
N LEU A 337 5.77 2.25 11.78
CA LEU A 337 5.05 3.52 11.58
C LEU A 337 4.25 3.56 10.28
N MET A 338 3.00 3.98 10.38
CA MET A 338 2.16 4.36 9.25
C MET A 338 1.76 5.84 9.38
N SER A 339 1.96 6.67 8.36
CA SER A 339 1.65 8.10 8.43
C SER A 339 0.79 8.56 7.26
N LEU A 340 -0.24 9.36 7.54
CA LEU A 340 -1.23 9.83 6.58
C LEU A 340 -1.33 11.37 6.60
N TYR A 341 -1.22 11.98 5.42
CA TYR A 341 -1.31 13.44 5.24
C TYR A 341 -2.14 13.77 4.00
N ASP A 342 -2.69 14.99 3.94
CA ASP A 342 -3.35 15.56 2.76
C ASP A 342 -4.54 14.73 2.21
N ASN A 343 -5.62 14.61 3.00
CA ASN A 343 -6.88 13.96 2.63
C ASN A 343 -6.75 12.48 2.24
N CYS A 344 -5.81 11.76 2.86
CA CYS A 344 -5.67 10.32 2.65
C CYS A 344 -6.74 9.51 3.40
N SER A 345 -6.97 8.27 2.98
CA SER A 345 -7.86 7.35 3.69
C SER A 345 -7.20 5.98 3.84
N VAL A 346 -7.20 5.42 5.05
CA VAL A 346 -6.73 4.05 5.30
C VAL A 346 -7.78 3.24 6.04
N GLU A 347 -7.95 1.99 5.62
CA GLU A 347 -8.79 0.99 6.27
C GLU A 347 -7.94 -0.18 6.77
N ILE A 348 -8.17 -0.62 8.00
CA ILE A 348 -7.39 -1.63 8.71
C ILE A 348 -8.34 -2.66 9.31
N TRP A 349 -8.14 -3.92 8.98
CA TRP A 349 -9.00 -5.06 9.35
C TRP A 349 -8.15 -6.19 9.90
N ASP A 350 -8.55 -6.76 11.03
CA ASP A 350 -7.95 -7.97 11.61
C ASP A 350 -6.41 -7.93 11.70
N SER A 351 -5.85 -6.76 12.00
CA SER A 351 -4.42 -6.45 11.86
C SER A 351 -3.79 -6.01 13.18
N ASN A 352 -2.45 -6.04 13.24
CA ASN A 352 -1.67 -5.47 14.33
C ASN A 352 -0.77 -4.34 13.82
N ILE A 353 -1.02 -3.12 14.28
CA ILE A 353 -0.30 -1.92 13.85
C ILE A 353 0.40 -1.28 15.05
N LYS A 354 1.71 -1.09 14.98
CA LYS A 354 2.45 -0.51 16.10
C LYS A 354 2.11 0.95 16.30
N CYS A 355 2.24 1.76 15.27
CA CYS A 355 2.00 3.19 15.37
C CYS A 355 1.41 3.71 14.08
N PHE A 356 0.43 4.60 14.18
CA PHE A 356 0.14 5.49 13.08
C PHE A 356 -0.03 6.95 13.48
N ASP A 357 0.27 7.82 12.51
CA ASP A 357 0.17 9.28 12.57
C ASP A 357 -0.80 9.73 11.47
N CYS A 358 -1.85 10.47 11.83
CA CYS A 358 -2.90 10.89 10.91
C CYS A 358 -3.15 12.39 11.02
N ALA A 359 -3.04 13.11 9.90
CA ALA A 359 -3.17 14.57 9.86
C ALA A 359 -3.90 15.08 8.61
N MET A 360 -4.15 16.40 8.55
CA MET A 360 -4.55 17.12 7.33
C MET A 360 -5.80 16.54 6.63
N ASN A 361 -6.93 16.48 7.34
CA ASN A 361 -8.22 15.92 6.87
C ASN A 361 -8.16 14.42 6.46
N SER A 362 -7.12 13.69 6.84
CA SER A 362 -7.03 12.25 6.53
C SER A 362 -7.96 11.44 7.43
N THR A 363 -8.36 10.26 6.95
CA THR A 363 -9.27 9.35 7.65
C THR A 363 -8.60 7.99 7.88
N VAL A 364 -8.71 7.47 9.10
CA VAL A 364 -8.33 6.09 9.42
C VAL A 364 -9.55 5.34 9.95
N LYS A 365 -9.81 4.16 9.42
CA LYS A 365 -10.82 3.23 9.94
C LYS A 365 -10.15 1.94 10.38
N VAL A 366 -10.41 1.51 11.60
CA VAL A 366 -9.82 0.31 12.18
C VAL A 366 -10.92 -0.60 12.71
N PHE A 367 -10.87 -1.87 12.34
CA PHE A 367 -11.85 -2.89 12.67
C PHE A 367 -11.15 -4.14 13.20
N SER A 368 -11.60 -4.68 14.33
CA SER A 368 -11.11 -5.96 14.87
C SER A 368 -9.58 -6.05 14.98
N SER A 369 -8.90 -4.95 15.27
CA SER A 369 -7.44 -4.85 15.17
C SER A 369 -6.81 -4.38 16.48
N GLU A 370 -5.51 -4.61 16.62
CA GLU A 370 -4.70 -4.08 17.71
C GLU A 370 -3.83 -2.92 17.22
N VAL A 371 -3.84 -1.80 17.94
CA VAL A 371 -2.99 -0.65 17.64
C VAL A 371 -2.21 -0.20 18.87
N SER A 372 -0.87 -0.21 18.83
CA SER A 372 -0.12 0.19 20.05
C SER A 372 -0.15 1.70 20.28
N MET A 373 -0.06 2.53 19.24
CA MET A 373 -0.04 3.99 19.38
C MET A 373 -0.78 4.68 18.24
N ILE A 374 -1.61 5.66 18.59
CA ILE A 374 -2.34 6.50 17.63
C ILE A 374 -1.99 7.96 17.88
N ASN A 375 -1.50 8.66 16.85
CA ASN A 375 -1.29 10.10 16.85
C ASN A 375 -2.24 10.75 15.84
N ILE A 376 -2.99 11.75 16.27
CA ILE A 376 -3.95 12.44 15.42
C ILE A 376 -3.73 13.95 15.51
N HIS A 377 -3.68 14.59 14.35
CA HIS A 377 -3.41 16.01 14.20
C HIS A 377 -4.46 16.66 13.28
N ASP A 378 -4.64 17.98 13.44
CA ASP A 378 -5.55 18.79 12.63
C ASP A 378 -6.97 18.19 12.55
N ASN A 379 -7.60 18.25 11.36
CA ASN A 379 -8.94 17.75 11.07
C ASN A 379 -9.01 16.25 10.74
N ALA A 380 -8.02 15.47 11.16
CA ALA A 380 -8.03 14.04 10.91
C ALA A 380 -9.23 13.36 11.60
N ARG A 381 -9.71 12.29 10.98
CA ARG A 381 -10.85 11.50 11.43
C ARG A 381 -10.40 10.09 11.72
N ILE A 382 -10.90 9.55 12.82
CA ILE A 382 -10.68 8.15 13.14
C ILE A 382 -11.99 7.48 13.53
N LEU A 383 -12.19 6.29 12.97
CA LEU A 383 -13.26 5.38 13.31
C LEU A 383 -12.66 4.08 13.80
N LEU A 384 -13.05 3.66 15.00
CA LEU A 384 -12.55 2.46 15.64
C LEU A 384 -13.75 1.57 15.98
N SER A 385 -13.73 0.32 15.51
CA SER A 385 -14.74 -0.70 15.83
C SER A 385 -14.06 -1.96 16.37
N ASP A 386 -14.50 -2.47 17.51
CA ASP A 386 -14.10 -3.80 18.02
C ASP A 386 -12.57 -3.97 18.11
N SER A 387 -11.85 -2.89 18.37
CA SER A 387 -10.38 -2.82 18.31
C SER A 387 -9.78 -2.52 19.68
N SER A 388 -8.53 -2.94 19.90
CA SER A 388 -7.76 -2.67 21.13
C SER A 388 -6.68 -1.64 20.87
N ILE A 389 -6.55 -0.64 21.74
CA ILE A 389 -5.57 0.45 21.62
C ILE A 389 -4.74 0.58 22.88
N GLY A 390 -3.41 0.58 22.73
CA GLY A 390 -2.47 0.82 23.82
C GLY A 390 -2.44 2.28 24.24
N GLU A 391 -1.91 3.16 23.39
CA GLU A 391 -1.75 4.59 23.67
C GLU A 391 -2.42 5.45 22.59
N PHE A 392 -3.20 6.44 23.02
CA PHE A 392 -3.83 7.41 22.13
C PHE A 392 -3.43 8.84 22.47
N ASN A 393 -2.83 9.53 21.49
CA ASN A 393 -2.31 10.89 21.59
C ASN A 393 -3.03 11.83 20.62
N LEU A 394 -3.67 12.86 21.18
CA LEU A 394 -4.37 13.89 20.41
C LEU A 394 -3.81 15.30 20.72
N PRO A 395 -2.75 15.74 20.04
CA PRO A 395 -2.28 17.12 20.08
C PRO A 395 -3.17 18.04 19.23
N LEU A 396 -3.94 18.91 19.86
CA LEU A 396 -4.76 19.89 19.13
C LEU A 396 -4.04 21.22 18.91
N SER A 397 -4.07 21.70 17.68
CA SER A 397 -3.88 23.11 17.33
C SER A 397 -4.87 23.51 16.25
N GLY A 398 -5.81 24.41 16.56
CA GLY A 398 -6.76 24.94 15.57
C GLY A 398 -8.16 24.31 15.63
N ILE A 399 -8.50 23.49 14.63
CA ILE A 399 -9.85 22.95 14.38
C ILE A 399 -10.05 21.62 15.12
N VAL A 400 -11.31 21.34 15.49
CA VAL A 400 -11.82 20.20 16.27
C VAL A 400 -11.77 18.89 15.44
N PRO A 401 -10.91 17.90 15.77
CA PRO A 401 -11.00 16.57 15.20
C PRO A 401 -12.24 15.83 15.73
N LYS A 402 -12.79 14.91 14.92
CA LYS A 402 -13.86 14.00 15.35
C LYS A 402 -13.30 12.61 15.63
N LEU A 403 -13.50 12.12 16.86
CA LEU A 403 -13.13 10.78 17.31
C LEU A 403 -14.39 9.97 17.60
N VAL A 404 -14.54 8.81 16.94
CA VAL A 404 -15.63 7.86 17.20
C VAL A 404 -15.05 6.51 17.58
N LEU A 405 -15.37 6.07 18.81
CA LEU A 405 -15.02 4.75 19.35
C LEU A 405 -16.29 3.91 19.50
N CYS A 406 -16.32 2.72 18.90
CA CYS A 406 -17.41 1.77 18.99
C CYS A 406 -16.90 0.36 19.38
N GLY A 407 -17.39 -0.25 20.45
CA GLY A 407 -17.11 -1.69 20.73
C GLY A 407 -15.65 -2.04 21.10
N GLY A 408 -14.79 -1.07 21.42
CA GLY A 408 -13.34 -1.28 21.60
C GLY A 408 -12.85 -1.19 23.05
N PHE A 409 -11.57 -1.55 23.24
CA PHE A 409 -10.81 -1.40 24.49
C PHE A 409 -9.67 -0.39 24.32
N VAL A 410 -9.49 0.53 25.27
CA VAL A 410 -8.42 1.54 25.22
C VAL A 410 -7.72 1.64 26.58
N ASP A 411 -6.43 1.27 26.62
CA ASP A 411 -5.60 1.23 27.84
C ASP A 411 -5.14 2.62 28.31
N SER A 412 -4.75 3.50 27.39
CA SER A 412 -4.31 4.86 27.71
C SER A 412 -4.78 5.88 26.67
N PHE A 413 -5.41 6.96 27.15
CA PHE A 413 -5.91 8.06 26.34
C PHE A 413 -5.51 9.41 26.92
N VAL A 414 -4.79 10.23 26.16
CA VAL A 414 -4.33 11.55 26.63
C VAL A 414 -4.80 12.66 25.70
N LEU A 415 -5.74 13.47 26.20
CA LEU A 415 -6.20 14.71 25.56
C LEU A 415 -5.41 15.91 26.12
N LYS A 416 -4.56 16.55 25.29
CA LYS A 416 -3.70 17.64 25.77
C LYS A 416 -4.30 19.05 25.59
N TYR A 417 -5.43 19.17 24.87
CA TYR A 417 -6.05 20.45 24.49
C TYR A 417 -7.58 20.32 24.32
N GLY A 418 -8.33 21.43 24.30
CA GLY A 418 -9.80 21.44 24.25
C GLY A 418 -10.40 21.87 22.90
N GLY A 419 -11.69 21.60 22.71
CA GLY A 419 -12.46 21.76 21.48
C GLY A 419 -12.47 20.46 20.66
N VAL A 420 -13.05 19.38 21.18
CA VAL A 420 -13.14 18.06 20.48
C VAL A 420 -14.56 17.52 20.59
N ASP A 421 -15.08 16.96 19.49
CA ASP A 421 -16.27 16.12 19.50
C ASP A 421 -15.82 14.65 19.63
N ILE A 422 -15.97 14.10 20.84
CA ILE A 422 -15.67 12.69 21.15
C ILE A 422 -16.99 11.96 21.35
N GLU A 423 -17.12 10.83 20.66
CA GLU A 423 -18.26 9.91 20.75
C GLU A 423 -17.76 8.51 21.14
N LEU A 424 -18.18 8.02 22.31
CA LEU A 424 -17.86 6.68 22.82
C LEU A 424 -19.15 5.86 22.91
N VAL A 425 -19.17 4.68 22.29
CA VAL A 425 -20.36 3.79 22.24
C VAL A 425 -19.96 2.35 22.50
N ASN A 426 -20.51 1.70 23.52
CA ASN A 426 -20.19 0.30 23.86
C ASN A 426 -18.69 0.05 24.08
N CYS A 427 -17.97 1.00 24.69
CA CYS A 427 -16.54 0.87 24.92
C CYS A 427 -16.24 0.47 26.37
N ASP A 428 -15.20 -0.34 26.54
CA ASP A 428 -14.59 -0.59 27.83
C ASP A 428 -13.27 0.19 27.92
N VAL A 429 -13.14 0.97 28.99
CA VAL A 429 -12.16 2.03 29.10
C VAL A 429 -11.57 1.97 30.50
N GLU A 430 -10.41 1.32 30.60
CA GLU A 430 -9.67 1.09 31.84
C GLU A 430 -8.48 2.08 31.93
N GLY A 431 -8.21 2.65 33.11
CA GLY A 431 -7.01 3.49 33.34
C GLY A 431 -7.03 4.91 32.77
N TRP A 432 -8.17 5.41 32.27
CA TRP A 432 -8.28 6.77 31.74
C TRP A 432 -8.29 7.85 32.83
N ASP A 433 -7.61 8.98 32.58
CA ASP A 433 -7.94 10.29 33.15
C ASP A 433 -8.45 11.19 32.01
N LEU A 434 -9.72 11.03 31.62
CA LEU A 434 -10.30 11.79 30.52
C LEU A 434 -10.38 13.27 30.89
N LYS A 435 -9.39 14.06 30.48
CA LYS A 435 -9.34 15.50 30.76
C LYS A 435 -10.00 16.33 29.68
N VAL A 436 -11.27 16.67 29.88
CA VAL A 436 -12.04 17.57 29.01
C VAL A 436 -11.77 19.01 29.43
N SER A 437 -11.28 19.88 28.54
CA SER A 437 -10.98 21.28 28.88
C SER A 437 -11.43 22.30 27.82
N LYS A 438 -11.44 23.59 28.18
CA LYS A 438 -11.60 24.76 27.27
C LYS A 438 -12.88 24.77 26.41
N GLY A 439 -14.04 24.44 26.99
CA GLY A 439 -15.33 24.59 26.32
C GLY A 439 -15.72 23.45 25.38
N SER A 440 -15.28 22.22 25.67
CA SER A 440 -15.59 21.04 24.84
C SER A 440 -16.94 20.42 25.19
N ASN A 441 -17.57 19.72 24.25
CA ASN A 441 -18.74 18.87 24.48
C ASN A 441 -18.38 17.41 24.17
N VAL A 442 -18.51 16.51 25.14
CA VAL A 442 -18.20 15.08 24.97
C VAL A 442 -19.46 14.26 25.21
N HIS A 443 -19.68 13.23 24.40
CA HIS A 443 -20.84 12.35 24.52
C HIS A 443 -20.39 10.90 24.73
N ILE A 444 -20.90 10.26 25.77
CA ILE A 444 -20.60 8.88 26.15
C ILE A 444 -21.91 8.10 26.26
N TYR A 445 -21.96 6.93 25.63
CA TYR A 445 -23.11 6.03 25.64
C TYR A 445 -22.66 4.60 25.98
N ASP A 446 -23.42 3.90 26.83
CA ASP A 446 -23.30 2.45 27.07
C ASP A 446 -21.85 1.98 27.34
N SER A 447 -21.09 2.76 28.11
CA SER A 447 -19.64 2.57 28.32
C SER A 447 -19.28 2.49 29.81
N VAL A 448 -18.10 1.98 30.13
CA VAL A 448 -17.54 1.95 31.49
C VAL A 448 -16.26 2.80 31.51
N LEU A 449 -16.15 3.77 32.42
CA LEU A 449 -14.96 4.62 32.56
C LEU A 449 -14.46 4.67 34.00
N ASP A 450 -13.15 4.53 34.18
CA ASP A 450 -12.47 4.59 35.48
C ASP A 450 -12.39 6.02 36.05
N SER A 451 -11.74 6.97 35.36
CA SER A 451 -11.66 8.36 35.81
C SER A 451 -11.90 9.41 34.71
N VAL A 452 -12.57 10.50 35.07
CA VAL A 452 -12.88 11.62 34.19
C VAL A 452 -12.59 12.95 34.89
N SER A 453 -11.93 13.89 34.18
CA SER A 453 -11.68 15.26 34.63
C SER A 453 -12.28 16.29 33.66
N VAL A 454 -13.30 17.04 34.05
CA VAL A 454 -13.97 18.04 33.20
C VAL A 454 -13.73 19.46 33.74
N ILE A 455 -12.95 20.26 33.01
CA ILE A 455 -12.51 21.60 33.41
C ILE A 455 -12.68 22.65 32.30
N GLY A 456 -12.45 23.92 32.63
CA GLY A 456 -12.35 25.03 31.69
C GLY A 456 -13.60 25.28 30.84
N GLY A 457 -14.79 25.24 31.41
CA GLY A 457 -16.04 25.57 30.71
C GLY A 457 -16.66 24.42 29.92
N SER A 458 -16.23 23.17 30.12
CA SER A 458 -16.62 22.04 29.28
C SER A 458 -17.84 21.30 29.82
N THR A 459 -18.57 20.59 28.95
CA THR A 459 -19.70 19.74 29.34
C THR A 459 -19.52 18.31 28.83
N LEU A 460 -19.72 17.33 29.71
CA LEU A 460 -19.72 15.92 29.37
C LEU A 460 -21.14 15.36 29.52
N TYR A 461 -21.69 14.76 28.47
CA TYR A 461 -22.99 14.09 28.48
C TYR A 461 -22.78 12.57 28.53
N VAL A 462 -23.26 11.94 29.59
CA VAL A 462 -23.07 10.50 29.83
C VAL A 462 -24.43 9.82 29.84
N THR A 463 -24.66 8.78 29.04
CA THR A 463 -25.95 8.08 28.96
C THR A 463 -25.78 6.59 29.15
N ASN A 464 -26.42 6.02 30.17
CA ASN A 464 -26.39 4.58 30.47
C ASN A 464 -24.96 4.02 30.61
N SER A 465 -24.07 4.80 31.23
CA SER A 465 -22.66 4.46 31.43
C SER A 465 -22.28 4.58 32.90
N THR A 466 -21.23 3.87 33.30
CA THR A 466 -20.66 3.96 34.65
C THR A 466 -19.39 4.79 34.64
N LEU A 467 -19.27 5.71 35.61
CA LEU A 467 -18.08 6.50 35.88
C LEU A 467 -17.63 6.18 37.30
N GLU A 468 -16.39 5.74 37.51
CA GLU A 468 -15.88 5.42 38.85
C GLU A 468 -15.40 6.68 39.59
N THR A 469 -14.61 7.52 38.93
CA THR A 469 -14.10 8.78 39.50
C THR A 469 -14.41 9.97 38.58
N VAL A 470 -14.93 11.06 39.16
CA VAL A 470 -15.26 12.28 38.42
C VAL A 470 -14.67 13.51 39.12
N TYR A 471 -13.82 14.24 38.41
CA TYR A 471 -13.30 15.54 38.79
C TYR A 471 -13.91 16.62 37.91
N THR A 472 -14.47 17.68 38.50
CA THR A 472 -14.93 18.82 37.70
C THR A 472 -14.54 20.14 38.35
N ASP A 473 -14.32 21.19 37.56
CA ASP A 473 -14.21 22.57 38.10
C ASP A 473 -15.58 23.26 38.14
N SER A 474 -15.65 24.42 38.80
CA SER A 474 -16.91 25.16 38.96
C SER A 474 -17.46 25.75 37.66
N SER A 475 -16.68 25.74 36.57
CA SER A 475 -17.10 26.25 35.26
C SER A 475 -17.59 25.14 34.33
N SER A 476 -17.48 23.88 34.73
CA SER A 476 -17.70 22.71 33.89
C SER A 476 -18.76 21.79 34.49
N ALA A 477 -19.34 20.91 33.68
CA ALA A 477 -20.40 20.01 34.13
C ALA A 477 -20.30 18.61 33.52
N VAL A 478 -20.70 17.61 34.30
CA VAL A 478 -21.05 16.28 33.78
C VAL A 478 -22.56 16.12 33.93
N GLU A 479 -23.25 15.85 32.84
CA GLU A 479 -24.69 15.55 32.83
C GLU A 479 -24.90 14.06 32.60
N VAL A 480 -25.43 13.38 33.60
CA VAL A 480 -25.67 11.94 33.59
C VAL A 480 -27.12 11.67 33.23
N TYR A 481 -27.32 10.79 32.26
CA TYR A 481 -28.59 10.31 31.73
C TYR A 481 -28.64 8.79 31.79
N SER A 482 -29.84 8.23 31.79
CA SER A 482 -30.07 6.80 31.76
C SER A 482 -31.43 6.50 31.11
N TYR A 483 -31.87 5.25 31.16
CA TYR A 483 -33.16 4.80 30.68
C TYR A 483 -33.99 4.17 31.81
N ILE A 484 -35.29 4.42 31.78
CA ILE A 484 -36.26 3.65 32.57
C ILE A 484 -37.09 2.80 31.61
N GLU A 485 -37.12 1.49 31.86
CA GLU A 485 -38.03 0.55 31.22
C GLU A 485 -39.21 0.30 32.15
N VAL A 486 -40.41 0.65 31.69
CA VAL A 486 -41.67 0.39 32.37
C VAL A 486 -42.36 -0.78 31.70
N ARG A 487 -42.63 -1.84 32.46
CA ARG A 487 -43.48 -2.94 32.04
C ARG A 487 -44.86 -2.79 32.65
N VAL A 488 -45.86 -2.56 31.83
CA VAL A 488 -47.27 -2.47 32.24
C VAL A 488 -47.90 -3.84 32.12
N VAL A 489 -48.44 -4.34 33.22
CA VAL A 489 -49.10 -5.65 33.31
C VAL A 489 -50.49 -5.55 33.89
N ASP A 490 -51.34 -6.49 33.54
CA ASP A 490 -52.64 -6.68 34.18
C ASP A 490 -52.45 -7.31 35.58
N TYR A 491 -53.55 -7.43 36.32
CA TYR A 491 -53.55 -8.07 37.64
C TYR A 491 -53.04 -9.52 37.63
N LEU A 492 -53.10 -10.21 36.50
CA LEU A 492 -52.63 -11.58 36.34
C LEU A 492 -51.16 -11.66 35.92
N GLY A 493 -50.49 -10.52 35.73
CA GLY A 493 -49.11 -10.42 35.28
C GLY A 493 -48.93 -10.50 33.75
N ASN A 494 -50.00 -10.49 32.97
CA ASN A 494 -49.93 -10.46 31.51
C ASN A 494 -49.58 -9.05 31.03
N PRO A 495 -48.79 -8.91 29.95
CA PRO A 495 -48.47 -7.60 29.39
C PRO A 495 -49.74 -6.88 28.89
N LEU A 496 -49.85 -5.59 29.18
CA LEU A 496 -50.94 -4.74 28.70
C LEU A 496 -50.48 -3.86 27.54
N SER A 497 -50.91 -4.18 26.33
CA SER A 497 -50.71 -3.35 25.13
C SER A 497 -51.62 -2.11 25.14
N GLY A 498 -51.09 -0.97 24.69
CA GLY A 498 -51.87 0.27 24.54
C GLY A 498 -52.20 1.01 25.84
N ALA A 499 -51.59 0.64 26.97
CA ALA A 499 -51.68 1.40 28.21
C ALA A 499 -50.89 2.72 28.10
N SER A 500 -51.45 3.83 28.58
CA SER A 500 -50.77 5.13 28.58
C SER A 500 -49.93 5.27 29.85
N VAL A 501 -48.61 5.35 29.70
CA VAL A 501 -47.66 5.61 30.78
C VAL A 501 -47.40 7.11 30.87
N GLU A 502 -47.96 7.74 31.89
CA GLU A 502 -47.66 9.13 32.27
C GLU A 502 -46.39 9.17 33.11
N VAL A 503 -45.44 10.00 32.69
CA VAL A 503 -44.18 10.28 33.37
C VAL A 503 -44.17 11.74 33.76
N ARG A 504 -44.22 12.01 35.06
CA ARG A 504 -44.04 13.35 35.63
C ARG A 504 -42.60 13.51 36.09
N CYS A 505 -41.88 14.38 35.40
CA CYS A 505 -40.49 14.74 35.68
C CYS A 505 -40.39 15.56 36.98
N PRO A 506 -39.23 15.54 37.65
CA PRO A 506 -38.99 16.34 38.86
C PRO A 506 -39.20 17.85 38.67
N ASN A 507 -38.99 18.36 37.45
CA ASN A 507 -39.24 19.76 37.09
C ASN A 507 -40.73 20.08 36.82
N GLY A 508 -41.65 19.13 37.03
CA GLY A 508 -43.08 19.27 36.82
C GLY A 508 -43.57 18.99 35.39
N THR A 509 -42.67 18.76 34.44
CA THR A 509 -43.03 18.39 33.06
C THR A 509 -43.71 17.04 33.03
N ILE A 510 -44.76 16.87 32.22
CA ILE A 510 -45.50 15.61 32.07
C ILE A 510 -45.34 15.11 30.63
N SER A 511 -45.01 13.84 30.47
CA SER A 511 -44.91 13.14 29.18
C SER A 511 -45.76 11.87 29.21
N ASN A 512 -46.34 11.48 28.08
CA ASN A 512 -47.19 10.30 27.96
C ASN A 512 -46.67 9.38 26.87
N PHE A 513 -46.58 8.09 27.17
CA PHE A 513 -46.06 7.08 26.25
C PHE A 513 -47.01 5.86 26.21
N PRO A 514 -47.49 5.43 25.04
CA PRO A 514 -48.26 4.20 24.93
C PRO A 514 -47.35 2.97 25.08
N SER A 515 -47.81 1.94 25.79
CA SER A 515 -47.12 0.65 25.86
C SER A 515 -47.25 -0.14 24.56
N GLY A 516 -46.15 -0.80 24.17
CA GLY A 516 -46.13 -1.71 23.04
C GLY A 516 -46.90 -3.00 23.30
N ASP A 517 -46.94 -3.90 22.33
CA ASP A 517 -47.68 -5.16 22.40
C ASP A 517 -47.18 -6.12 23.51
N ASP A 518 -45.93 -5.96 23.94
CA ASP A 518 -45.30 -6.66 25.04
C ASP A 518 -45.47 -5.94 26.40
N GLY A 519 -46.28 -4.87 26.42
CA GLY A 519 -46.55 -4.03 27.58
C GLY A 519 -45.38 -3.14 27.97
N ARG A 520 -44.34 -2.97 27.13
CA ARG A 520 -43.15 -2.19 27.49
C ARG A 520 -43.18 -0.76 26.97
N VAL A 521 -42.51 0.11 27.73
CA VAL A 521 -42.17 1.50 27.38
C VAL A 521 -40.75 1.77 27.86
N VAL A 522 -39.91 2.38 27.02
CA VAL A 522 -38.56 2.83 27.40
C VAL A 522 -38.43 4.32 27.08
N PHE A 523 -37.89 5.11 28.01
CA PHE A 523 -37.62 6.53 27.79
C PHE A 523 -36.34 6.99 28.49
N LYS A 524 -35.69 8.02 27.92
CA LYS A 524 -34.48 8.63 28.45
C LYS A 524 -34.81 9.55 29.62
N VAL A 525 -34.02 9.46 30.70
CA VAL A 525 -34.17 10.28 31.91
C VAL A 525 -32.85 10.95 32.28
N PHE A 526 -32.95 12.11 32.93
CA PHE A 526 -31.82 12.80 33.54
C PHE A 526 -31.62 12.24 34.96
N VAL A 527 -30.39 11.90 35.32
CA VAL A 527 -30.03 11.25 36.58
C VAL A 527 -29.46 12.28 37.54
N SER A 528 -28.38 12.95 37.14
CA SER A 528 -27.70 13.94 37.95
C SER A 528 -26.83 14.86 37.11
N ARG A 529 -26.45 16.00 37.71
CA ARG A 529 -25.43 16.90 37.17
C ARG A 529 -24.34 17.11 38.21
N ILE A 530 -23.09 16.90 37.81
CA ILE A 530 -21.91 17.07 38.65
C ILE A 530 -21.22 18.38 38.25
N VAL A 531 -21.01 19.29 39.22
CA VAL A 531 -20.32 20.58 39.03
C VAL A 531 -19.45 20.86 40.26
N GLY A 532 -18.15 21.07 40.05
CA GLY A 532 -17.17 21.11 41.12
C GLY A 532 -17.11 19.78 41.88
N VAL A 533 -17.31 19.86 43.21
CA VAL A 533 -17.40 18.71 44.12
C VAL A 533 -18.85 18.30 44.43
N ASN A 534 -19.82 18.96 43.81
CA ASN A 534 -21.23 18.77 44.12
C ASN A 534 -21.92 17.96 43.03
N GLU A 535 -22.68 16.95 43.44
CA GLU A 535 -23.61 16.22 42.59
C GLU A 535 -25.05 16.66 42.90
N PHE A 536 -25.77 17.08 41.86
CA PHE A 536 -27.15 17.52 41.92
C PHE A 536 -28.03 16.45 41.26
N GLY A 537 -28.66 15.61 42.06
CA GLY A 537 -29.61 14.60 41.58
C GLY A 537 -30.86 15.23 40.97
N ALA A 538 -31.41 14.59 39.93
CA ALA A 538 -32.61 15.03 39.23
C ALA A 538 -33.86 15.05 40.14
N GLY A 539 -33.93 14.17 41.14
CA GLY A 539 -35.11 13.92 41.96
C GLY A 539 -35.91 12.69 41.48
N CYS A 540 -37.11 12.49 42.03
CA CYS A 540 -37.96 11.34 41.70
C CYS A 540 -38.82 11.61 40.46
N TYR A 541 -38.88 10.64 39.55
CA TYR A 541 -39.86 10.57 38.48
C TYR A 541 -41.11 9.88 38.97
N ASN A 542 -42.27 10.49 38.79
CA ASN A 542 -43.55 9.91 39.17
C ASN A 542 -44.20 9.28 37.94
N ILE A 543 -44.29 7.95 37.93
CA ILE A 543 -44.76 7.17 36.79
C ILE A 543 -46.12 6.56 37.13
N THR A 544 -47.10 6.77 36.26
CA THR A 544 -48.45 6.19 36.41
C THR A 544 -48.88 5.60 35.08
N ALA A 545 -49.20 4.30 35.05
CA ALA A 545 -49.81 3.68 33.88
C ALA A 545 -51.34 3.72 33.99
N TYR A 546 -51.99 4.06 32.87
CA TYR A 546 -53.43 4.11 32.68
C TYR A 546 -53.86 3.13 31.61
N TYR A 547 -54.94 2.40 31.86
CA TYR A 547 -55.60 1.57 30.85
C TYR A 547 -57.10 1.85 30.90
N GLY A 548 -57.61 2.59 29.92
CA GLY A 548 -58.90 3.27 30.04
C GLY A 548 -58.89 4.27 31.20
N ASP A 549 -59.92 4.22 32.04
CA ASP A 549 -60.06 5.13 33.21
C ASP A 549 -59.37 4.61 34.49
N ILE A 550 -58.60 3.54 34.40
CA ILE A 550 -58.02 2.85 35.55
C ILE A 550 -56.52 3.15 35.63
N SER A 551 -56.05 3.55 36.81
CA SER A 551 -54.64 3.81 37.06
C SER A 551 -53.99 2.71 37.91
N SER A 552 -52.72 2.45 37.63
CA SER A 552 -51.83 1.57 38.43
C SER A 552 -51.41 2.17 39.78
N GLY A 553 -51.86 3.40 40.10
CA GLY A 553 -51.25 4.23 41.12
C GLY A 553 -49.93 4.85 40.65
N THR A 554 -49.44 5.84 41.39
CA THR A 554 -48.19 6.54 41.06
C THR A 554 -47.02 5.86 41.74
N LEU A 555 -46.02 5.45 40.96
CA LEU A 555 -44.74 4.96 41.44
C LEU A 555 -43.70 6.08 41.34
N SER A 556 -43.09 6.44 42.46
CA SER A 556 -41.92 7.33 42.48
C SER A 556 -40.64 6.53 42.25
N VAL A 557 -39.93 6.83 41.17
CA VAL A 557 -38.70 6.17 40.77
C VAL A 557 -37.55 7.17 40.80
N VAL A 558 -36.51 6.86 41.58
CA VAL A 558 -35.23 7.57 41.51
C VAL A 558 -34.43 6.93 40.37
N PRO A 559 -34.02 7.71 39.35
CA PRO A 559 -33.22 7.19 38.27
C PRO A 559 -31.82 6.86 38.80
N ILE A 560 -31.21 5.81 38.25
CA ILE A 560 -29.82 5.44 38.51
C ILE A 560 -29.05 5.53 37.20
N ASN A 561 -27.73 5.56 37.26
CA ASN A 561 -26.83 5.67 36.10
C ASN A 561 -26.85 4.45 35.14
N THR A 562 -27.65 3.42 35.45
CA THR A 562 -27.89 2.24 34.61
C THR A 562 -29.37 2.05 34.30
N LEU A 563 -29.70 1.23 33.29
CA LEU A 563 -31.09 0.89 32.94
C LEU A 563 -31.89 0.44 34.16
N LYS A 564 -32.93 1.21 34.52
CA LYS A 564 -33.85 0.86 35.61
C LYS A 564 -35.11 0.21 35.07
N ARG A 565 -35.38 -1.04 35.46
CA ARG A 565 -36.64 -1.73 35.14
C ARG A 565 -37.65 -1.58 36.27
N VAL A 566 -38.88 -1.20 35.93
CA VAL A 566 -40.02 -1.12 36.86
C VAL A 566 -41.25 -1.79 36.26
N THR A 567 -42.10 -2.36 37.11
CA THR A 567 -43.35 -2.98 36.70
C THR A 567 -44.53 -2.24 37.34
N LEU A 568 -45.50 -1.86 36.52
CA LEU A 568 -46.74 -1.24 36.96
C LEU A 568 -47.90 -2.19 36.69
N THR A 569 -48.65 -2.51 37.74
CA THR A 569 -49.80 -3.41 37.65
C THR A 569 -51.07 -2.58 37.66
N VAL A 570 -51.85 -2.66 36.58
CA VAL A 570 -53.16 -1.98 36.53
C VAL A 570 -54.19 -2.86 37.28
N PRO A 571 -54.87 -2.32 38.30
CA PRO A 571 -55.84 -3.09 39.09
C PRO A 571 -57.06 -3.47 38.24
N ILE A 572 -57.74 -4.52 38.68
CA ILE A 572 -58.96 -4.98 38.04
C ILE A 572 -60.07 -3.92 38.25
N PRO A 573 -60.79 -3.50 37.20
CA PRO A 573 -61.97 -2.66 37.37
C PRO A 573 -62.99 -3.32 38.31
N TRP A 574 -63.62 -2.53 39.18
CA TRP A 574 -64.63 -3.00 40.12
C TRP A 574 -65.80 -3.76 39.44
N TRP A 575 -66.10 -3.44 38.17
CA TRP A 575 -67.11 -4.11 37.34
C TRP A 575 -66.68 -5.48 36.77
N TYR A 576 -65.43 -5.91 36.95
CA TYR A 576 -64.95 -7.24 36.58
C TYR A 576 -65.15 -8.28 37.71
N TRP A 577 -65.29 -7.81 38.97
CA TRP A 577 -65.54 -8.67 40.12
C TRP A 577 -66.83 -9.49 40.00
N PRO A 578 -67.96 -8.97 39.47
CA PRO A 578 -69.15 -9.77 39.20
C PRO A 578 -68.87 -10.97 38.29
N SER A 579 -68.04 -10.81 37.26
CA SER A 579 -67.68 -11.90 36.34
C SER A 579 -66.81 -12.96 37.02
N ILE A 580 -65.81 -12.54 37.81
CA ILE A 580 -64.96 -13.46 38.59
C ILE A 580 -65.79 -14.19 39.64
N ILE A 581 -66.63 -13.49 40.39
CA ILE A 581 -67.54 -14.08 41.38
C ILE A 581 -68.51 -15.04 40.70
N SER A 582 -69.04 -14.71 39.52
CA SER A 582 -69.91 -15.59 38.74
C SER A 582 -69.20 -16.89 38.35
N ILE A 583 -67.94 -16.81 37.90
CA ILE A 583 -67.12 -17.99 37.58
C ILE A 583 -66.83 -18.83 38.84
N VAL A 584 -66.44 -18.21 39.96
CA VAL A 584 -66.19 -18.90 41.23
C VAL A 584 -67.47 -19.58 41.74
N VAL A 585 -68.61 -18.90 41.68
CA VAL A 585 -69.92 -19.47 42.04
C VAL A 585 -70.30 -20.61 41.11
N LEU A 586 -70.01 -20.52 39.81
CA LEU A 586 -70.23 -21.62 38.86
C LEU A 586 -69.32 -22.82 39.16
N VAL A 587 -68.04 -22.61 39.45
CA VAL A 587 -67.08 -23.69 39.74
C VAL A 587 -67.39 -24.33 41.09
N VAL A 588 -67.62 -23.55 42.14
CA VAL A 588 -67.99 -24.05 43.47
C VAL A 588 -69.38 -24.70 43.42
N GLY A 589 -70.33 -24.09 42.72
CA GLY A 589 -71.68 -24.63 42.52
C GLY A 589 -71.67 -25.95 41.77
N SER A 590 -70.94 -26.04 40.65
CA SER A 590 -70.80 -27.28 39.88
C SER A 590 -70.02 -28.35 40.64
N ALA A 591 -68.98 -27.99 41.39
CA ALA A 591 -68.28 -28.92 42.28
C ALA A 591 -69.20 -29.43 43.41
N SER A 592 -70.02 -28.55 44.00
CA SER A 592 -70.99 -28.91 45.03
C SER A 592 -72.08 -29.84 44.49
N VAL A 593 -72.59 -29.56 43.29
CA VAL A 593 -73.53 -30.43 42.58
C VAL A 593 -72.87 -31.76 42.22
N ALA A 594 -71.62 -31.76 41.76
CA ALA A 594 -70.88 -32.99 41.46
C ALA A 594 -70.66 -33.84 42.72
N VAL A 595 -70.29 -33.23 43.85
CA VAL A 595 -70.14 -33.90 45.16
C VAL A 595 -71.49 -34.44 45.65
N TYR A 596 -72.55 -33.65 45.54
CA TYR A 596 -73.91 -34.06 45.91
C TYR A 596 -74.42 -35.22 45.04
N LEU A 597 -74.20 -35.17 43.73
CA LEU A 597 -74.51 -36.25 42.79
C LEU A 597 -73.67 -37.51 43.09
N LYS A 598 -72.40 -37.36 43.47
CA LYS A 598 -71.53 -38.48 43.89
C LYS A 598 -72.02 -39.10 45.21
N PHE A 599 -72.50 -38.28 46.14
CA PHE A 599 -73.11 -38.71 47.40
C PHE A 599 -74.44 -39.44 47.18
N LEU A 600 -75.30 -38.95 46.28
CA LEU A 600 -76.53 -39.62 45.87
C LEU A 600 -76.26 -40.96 45.16
N LYS A 601 -75.20 -41.04 44.34
CA LYS A 601 -74.79 -42.29 43.69
C LYS A 601 -74.33 -43.35 44.70
N LYS A 602 -73.67 -42.94 45.79
CA LYS A 602 -73.22 -43.81 46.89
C LYS A 602 -74.36 -44.29 47.81
N LYS A 603 -75.54 -43.64 47.77
CA LYS A 603 -76.73 -44.03 48.54
C LYS A 603 -77.68 -44.98 47.78
N ARG A 604 -77.40 -45.22 46.49
CA ARG A 604 -78.16 -46.13 45.59
C ARG A 604 -77.45 -47.46 45.32
N THR A 605 -76.29 -47.68 45.92
CA THR A 605 -75.60 -48.97 46.10
C THR A 605 -75.61 -49.28 47.57
#